data_AF-S4NX55-F1
#
_entry.id   AF-S4NX55-F1
#
_cell.length_a   1.000
_cell.length_b   1.000
_cell.length_c   1.000
_cell.angle_alpha   90.00
_cell.angle_beta   90.00
_cell.angle_gamma   90.00
#
_symmetry.space_group_name_H-M   'P 1'
#
loop_
_entity.id
_entity.type
_entity.pdbx_description
1 polymer ?
#
loop_
_entity_poly.entity_id
_entity_poly.type
_entity_poly.pdbx_seq_one_letter_code
_entity_poly.pdbx_strand_id
1 'polypeptide(L)'
;TDEILEPENEKYHWYYEGRNGWWKYDERSNVDLESAYNSNETECLLLLAGTLYCVDFQNNVQFRRSDPTKRRRVKRDLPTLPSKGIAGIKIIDTRQSEDLDNTSDVHTNNIENVEHENDIILLANVTIDTIQDDSTTVAQPIHTIDDLTDRLSHINLERAEQPRSDEEIVLQDHTENM
;
A
#
# COMPACT_ATOMS: atom_id res chain seq x y z
N THR A 1 39.44 -0.15 -18.34
CA THR A 1 38.36 0.56 -17.61
C THR A 1 37.52 -0.52 -17.02
N ASP A 2 37.83 -0.91 -15.79
CA ASP A 2 37.13 -1.99 -15.12
C ASP A 2 35.77 -1.45 -14.69
N GLU A 3 34.73 -1.83 -15.42
CA GLU A 3 33.34 -1.72 -14.98
C GLU A 3 33.20 -2.59 -13.74
N ILE A 4 33.14 -1.94 -12.58
CA ILE A 4 32.72 -2.58 -11.34
C ILE A 4 31.25 -2.94 -11.55
N LEU A 5 30.99 -4.20 -11.87
CA LEU A 5 29.69 -4.85 -11.74
C LEU A 5 29.35 -4.81 -10.25
N GLU A 6 28.65 -3.76 -9.80
CA GLU A 6 28.02 -3.79 -8.49
C GLU A 6 27.08 -4.99 -8.46
N PRO A 7 27.14 -5.84 -7.42
CA PRO A 7 26.30 -7.01 -7.34
C PRO A 7 24.83 -6.56 -7.37
N GLU A 8 24.09 -7.03 -8.38
CA GLU A 8 22.63 -6.88 -8.56
C GLU A 8 21.79 -7.22 -7.30
N ASN A 9 22.42 -7.84 -6.29
CA ASN A 9 21.83 -8.24 -5.02
C ASN A 9 21.84 -7.16 -3.92
N GLU A 10 22.45 -5.98 -4.12
CA GLU A 10 22.46 -4.88 -3.14
C GLU A 10 21.49 -3.75 -3.52
N LYS A 11 20.31 -4.09 -4.04
CA LYS A 11 19.26 -3.10 -4.25
C LYS A 11 18.77 -2.57 -2.89
N TYR A 12 19.09 -1.32 -2.62
CA TYR A 12 18.69 -0.63 -1.41
C TYR A 12 17.17 -0.63 -1.24
N HIS A 13 16.75 -0.57 0.02
CA HIS A 13 15.36 -0.43 0.40
C HIS A 13 15.14 0.76 1.31
N TRP A 14 13.94 1.31 1.21
CA TRP A 14 13.49 2.42 2.00
C TRP A 14 12.67 1.94 3.18
N TYR A 15 12.89 2.60 4.31
CA TYR A 15 12.23 2.32 5.56
C TYR A 15 11.68 3.60 6.17
N TYR A 16 10.59 3.47 6.93
CA TYR A 16 10.04 4.55 7.75
C TYR A 16 9.89 4.14 9.20
N GLU A 17 10.10 5.08 10.09
CA GLU A 17 10.07 4.85 11.54
C GLU A 17 8.63 4.62 12.01
N GLY A 18 8.45 3.55 12.78
CA GLY A 18 7.27 3.30 13.59
C GLY A 18 7.64 3.26 15.06
N ARG A 19 6.64 2.98 15.90
CA ARG A 19 6.89 2.71 17.33
C ARG A 19 7.88 1.55 17.46
N ASN A 20 9.03 1.82 18.07
CA ASN A 20 10.08 0.86 18.39
C ASN A 20 10.61 0.03 17.20
N GLY A 21 10.80 0.65 16.03
CA GLY A 21 11.45 -0.02 14.91
C GLY A 21 11.09 0.57 13.56
N TRP A 22 11.55 -0.09 12.51
CA TRP A 22 11.41 0.36 11.13
C TRP A 22 10.41 -0.50 10.37
N TRP A 23 9.60 0.14 9.54
CA TRP A 23 8.74 -0.51 8.55
C TRP A 23 9.36 -0.33 7.18
N LYS A 24 9.34 -1.39 6.37
CA LYS A 24 9.72 -1.30 4.97
C LYS A 24 8.59 -0.62 4.19
N TYR A 25 8.92 0.26 3.25
CA TYR A 25 7.93 0.71 2.25
C TYR A 25 7.50 -0.47 1.37
N ASP A 26 6.30 -0.40 0.80
CA ASP A 26 5.88 -1.36 -0.23
C ASP A 26 6.75 -1.25 -1.50
N GLU A 27 6.70 -2.26 -2.36
CA GLU A 27 7.57 -2.36 -3.55
C GLU A 27 7.44 -1.15 -4.48
N ARG A 28 6.22 -0.68 -4.74
CA ARG A 28 5.98 0.44 -5.64
C ARG A 28 6.55 1.73 -5.06
N SER A 29 6.21 2.04 -3.80
CA SER A 29 6.73 3.22 -3.12
C SER A 29 8.26 3.18 -3.02
N ASN A 30 8.85 2.00 -2.82
CA ASN A 30 10.30 1.83 -2.79
C ASN A 30 10.95 2.18 -4.14
N VAL A 31 10.34 1.76 -5.25
CA VAL A 31 10.82 2.12 -6.60
C VAL A 31 10.72 3.62 -6.83
N ASP A 32 9.60 4.24 -6.46
CA ASP A 32 9.39 5.68 -6.61
C ASP A 32 10.42 6.50 -5.80
N LEU A 33 10.65 6.12 -4.54
CA LEU A 33 11.66 6.75 -3.67
C LEU A 33 13.08 6.58 -4.21
N GLU A 34 13.43 5.37 -4.63
CA GLU A 34 14.77 5.07 -5.15
C GLU A 34 15.03 5.79 -6.47
N SER A 35 14.03 5.90 -7.35
CA SER A 35 14.11 6.64 -8.60
C SER A 35 14.32 8.13 -8.36
N ALA A 36 13.55 8.75 -7.44
CA ALA A 36 13.69 10.17 -7.10
C ALA A 36 15.06 10.45 -6.45
N TYR A 37 15.49 9.58 -5.54
CA TYR A 37 16.80 9.70 -4.89
C TYR A 37 17.96 9.60 -5.88
N ASN A 38 17.93 8.62 -6.79
CA ASN A 38 18.96 8.44 -7.81
C ASN A 38 18.94 9.54 -8.88
N SER A 39 17.83 10.26 -9.03
CA SER A 39 17.72 11.45 -9.87
C SER A 39 18.18 12.73 -9.18
N ASN A 40 18.76 12.62 -7.97
CA ASN A 40 19.18 13.74 -7.12
C ASN A 40 18.04 14.71 -6.79
N GLU A 41 16.79 14.24 -6.73
CA GLU A 41 15.69 15.04 -6.23
C GLU A 41 15.86 15.28 -4.72
N THR A 42 15.31 16.40 -4.23
CA THR A 42 15.40 16.76 -2.79
C THR A 42 14.25 16.16 -1.97
N GLU A 43 13.13 15.88 -2.63
CA GLU A 43 11.93 15.32 -2.03
C GLU A 43 11.21 14.39 -3.01
N CYS A 44 10.36 13.50 -2.50
CA CYS A 44 9.50 12.63 -3.27
C CYS A 44 8.06 12.66 -2.71
N LEU A 45 7.06 12.70 -3.59
CA LEU A 45 5.65 12.66 -3.19
C LEU A 45 5.07 11.26 -3.33
N LEU A 46 4.47 10.74 -2.25
CA LEU A 46 3.84 9.42 -2.21
C LEU A 46 2.36 9.54 -1.83
N LEU A 47 1.49 8.82 -2.54
CA LEU A 47 0.07 8.67 -2.18
C LEU A 47 -0.11 7.39 -1.36
N LEU A 48 -0.21 7.52 -0.04
CA LEU A 48 -0.31 6.41 0.90
C LEU A 48 -1.67 6.41 1.60
N ALA A 49 -2.41 5.31 1.47
CA ALA A 49 -3.75 5.16 2.06
C ALA A 49 -4.67 6.39 1.81
N GLY A 50 -4.68 6.89 0.57
CA GLY A 50 -5.50 8.03 0.16
C GLY A 50 -4.98 9.41 0.60
N THR A 51 -3.79 9.48 1.22
CA THR A 51 -3.20 10.73 1.70
C THR A 51 -1.85 11.00 1.04
N LEU A 52 -1.60 12.26 0.66
CA LEU A 52 -0.33 12.67 0.07
C LEU A 52 0.72 12.96 1.16
N TYR A 53 1.85 12.27 1.05
CA TYR A 53 3.03 12.46 1.90
C TYR A 53 4.17 13.04 1.07
N CYS A 54 4.94 13.93 1.68
CA CYS A 54 6.25 14.34 1.18
C CYS A 54 7.33 13.60 1.98
N VAL A 55 8.28 13.00 1.27
CA VAL A 55 9.49 12.41 1.81
C VAL A 55 10.66 13.33 1.46
N ASP A 56 11.20 14.01 2.45
CA ASP A 56 12.34 14.91 2.33
C ASP A 56 13.63 14.12 2.56
N PHE A 57 14.44 14.01 1.51
CA PHE A 57 15.70 13.24 1.54
C PHE A 57 16.82 13.98 2.26
N GLN A 58 16.79 15.31 2.32
CA GLN A 58 17.80 16.11 3.01
C GLN A 58 17.68 15.93 4.52
N ASN A 59 16.45 16.00 5.02
CA ASN A 59 16.16 15.87 6.44
C ASN A 59 15.84 14.42 6.85
N ASN A 60 15.73 13.49 5.90
CA ASN A 60 15.38 12.08 6.12
C ASN A 60 14.08 11.94 6.93
N VAL A 61 13.03 12.66 6.53
CA VAL A 61 11.72 12.61 7.18
C VAL A 61 10.59 12.53 6.15
N GLN A 62 9.54 11.80 6.50
CA GLN A 62 8.25 11.91 5.82
C GLN A 62 7.26 12.72 6.66
N PHE A 63 6.37 13.45 6.01
CA PHE A 63 5.26 14.16 6.64
C PHE A 63 4.08 14.27 5.70
N ARG A 64 2.88 14.45 6.26
CA ARG A 64 1.66 14.64 5.47
C ARG A 64 1.70 16.05 4.85
N ARG A 65 1.43 16.15 3.54
CA ARG A 65 1.52 17.43 2.81
C ARG A 65 0.54 18.50 3.34
N SER A 66 -0.61 18.06 3.85
CA SER A 66 -1.61 18.95 4.46
C SER A 66 -1.35 19.28 5.93
N ASP A 67 -0.54 18.49 6.64
CA ASP A 67 -0.23 18.67 8.06
C ASP A 67 1.22 18.22 8.34
N PRO A 68 2.18 19.16 8.32
CA PRO A 68 3.60 18.85 8.53
C PRO A 68 4.02 18.57 9.98
N THR A 69 3.08 18.59 10.93
CA THR A 69 3.38 18.40 12.37
C THR A 69 3.76 16.96 12.68
N LYS A 70 3.11 15.99 12.02
CA LYS A 70 3.39 14.56 12.18
C LYS A 70 4.49 14.14 11.22
N ARG A 71 5.63 13.76 11.80
CA ARG A 71 6.83 13.35 11.06
C ARG A 71 7.27 11.97 11.48
N ARG A 72 7.74 11.19 10.52
CA ARG A 72 8.43 9.92 10.78
C ARG A 72 9.79 10.00 10.10
N ARG A 73 10.84 9.52 10.76
CA ARG A 73 12.14 9.40 10.10
C ARG A 73 12.04 8.39 8.96
N VAL A 74 12.76 8.64 7.88
CA VAL A 74 12.95 7.69 6.80
C VAL A 74 14.43 7.36 6.65
N LYS A 75 14.75 6.23 6.03
CA LYS A 75 16.13 5.93 5.65
C LYS A 75 16.19 4.96 4.49
N ARG A 76 17.28 5.05 3.74
CA ARG A 76 17.71 4.10 2.71
C ARG A 76 18.76 3.18 3.32
N ASP A 77 18.55 1.88 3.24
CA ASP A 77 19.42 0.89 3.88
C ASP A 77 19.43 -0.44 3.10
N LEU A 78 20.28 -1.38 3.52
CA LEU A 78 20.32 -2.71 2.94
C LEU A 78 19.03 -3.51 3.25
N PRO A 79 18.59 -4.40 2.33
CA PRO A 79 17.42 -5.25 2.55
C PRO A 79 17.47 -6.09 3.84
N THR A 80 18.68 -6.38 4.33
CA THR A 80 18.96 -7.18 5.52
C THR A 80 18.65 -6.45 6.84
N LEU A 81 18.33 -5.16 6.79
CA LEU A 81 17.93 -4.40 7.97
C LEU A 81 16.72 -5.07 8.66
N PRO A 82 16.79 -5.32 9.98
CA PRO A 82 15.64 -5.73 10.77
C PRO A 82 14.47 -4.73 10.59
N SER A 83 13.31 -5.26 10.22
CA SER A 83 12.08 -4.47 10.07
C SER A 83 10.90 -5.21 10.67
N LYS A 84 9.89 -4.45 11.08
CA LYS A 84 8.65 -4.96 11.68
C LYS A 84 7.76 -5.68 10.66
N GLY A 85 8.03 -5.45 9.38
CA GLY A 85 7.25 -5.89 8.24
C GLY A 85 7.19 -4.81 7.16
N ILE A 86 6.18 -4.88 6.29
CA ILE A 86 6.06 -4.06 5.07
C ILE A 86 4.75 -3.29 5.12
N ALA A 87 4.80 -1.97 4.96
CA ALA A 87 3.61 -1.11 4.86
C ALA A 87 2.57 -1.31 5.99
N GLY A 88 3.00 -1.63 7.20
CA GLY A 88 2.12 -1.91 8.35
C GLY A 88 1.68 -3.37 8.52
N ILE A 89 2.05 -4.26 7.58
CA ILE A 89 1.78 -5.70 7.64
C ILE A 89 2.97 -6.41 8.27
N LYS A 90 2.75 -7.11 9.40
CA LYS A 90 3.81 -7.86 10.08
C LYS A 90 4.18 -9.13 9.30
N ILE A 91 5.47 -9.43 9.24
CA ILE A 91 5.98 -10.71 8.74
C ILE A 91 6.11 -11.63 9.96
N ILE A 92 5.30 -12.67 10.05
CA ILE A 92 5.44 -13.71 11.07
C ILE A 92 6.21 -14.86 10.43
N ASP A 93 7.36 -15.22 11.00
CA ASP A 93 8.03 -16.47 10.68
C ASP A 93 7.39 -17.61 11.49
N THR A 94 6.42 -18.30 10.90
CA THR A 94 5.73 -19.47 11.48
C THR A 94 6.65 -20.68 11.71
N ARG A 95 7.96 -20.56 11.48
CA ARG A 95 8.95 -21.61 11.74
C ARG A 95 9.61 -21.51 13.12
N GLN A 96 9.29 -20.48 13.92
CA GLN A 96 9.83 -20.28 15.27
C GLN A 96 8.73 -20.08 16.34
N SER A 97 7.51 -20.57 16.09
CA SER A 97 6.36 -20.42 17.00
C SER A 97 6.26 -21.54 18.06
N GLU A 98 7.39 -22.04 18.58
CA GLU A 98 7.37 -22.95 19.75
C GLU A 98 7.86 -22.31 21.06
N ASP A 99 8.43 -21.10 21.07
CA ASP A 99 9.05 -20.53 22.29
C ASP A 99 8.57 -19.11 22.70
N LEU A 100 7.42 -18.62 22.24
CA LEU A 100 6.88 -17.32 22.69
C LEU A 100 5.43 -17.42 23.18
N ASP A 101 5.17 -18.36 24.08
CA ASP A 101 4.01 -18.35 24.96
C ASP A 101 4.46 -17.87 26.35
N ASN A 102 4.80 -16.58 26.49
CA ASN A 102 4.97 -15.87 27.77
C ASN A 102 5.27 -14.38 27.56
N THR A 103 4.26 -13.58 27.19
CA THR A 103 4.11 -12.20 27.69
C THR A 103 2.68 -11.71 27.47
N SER A 104 1.72 -12.35 28.13
CA SER A 104 0.47 -11.69 28.45
C SER A 104 0.72 -10.77 29.65
N ASP A 105 1.09 -9.51 29.40
CA ASP A 105 0.84 -8.39 30.33
C ASP A 105 1.30 -7.04 29.74
N VAL A 106 0.37 -6.26 29.19
CA VAL A 106 0.27 -4.81 29.52
C VAL A 106 -1.20 -4.40 29.52
N HIS A 107 -1.75 -4.44 30.73
CA HIS A 107 -2.83 -3.61 31.28
C HIS A 107 -3.49 -2.60 30.32
N THR A 108 -4.73 -2.89 29.93
CA THR A 108 -5.77 -1.89 29.71
C THR A 108 -5.97 -1.11 31.00
N ASN A 109 -5.72 0.21 30.99
CA ASN A 109 -6.44 1.26 31.74
C ASN A 109 -5.68 2.58 31.66
N ASN A 110 -5.95 3.38 30.61
CA ASN A 110 -6.16 4.82 30.75
C ASN A 110 -6.65 5.42 29.43
N ILE A 111 -7.77 6.15 29.53
CA ILE A 111 -8.37 6.96 28.48
C ILE A 111 -7.55 8.26 28.35
N GLU A 112 -7.57 8.83 27.14
CA GLU A 112 -6.96 10.10 26.67
C GLU A 112 -5.58 9.99 25.99
N ASN A 113 -5.57 9.46 24.76
CA ASN A 113 -5.08 10.17 23.57
C ASN A 113 -5.28 9.29 22.32
N VAL A 114 -6.30 9.62 21.53
CA VAL A 114 -6.61 8.93 20.27
C VAL A 114 -5.65 9.42 19.18
N GLU A 115 -4.53 8.73 19.04
CA GLU A 115 -3.74 8.78 17.80
C GLU A 115 -3.85 7.44 17.09
N HIS A 116 -4.77 7.39 16.13
CA HIS A 116 -4.96 6.39 15.07
C HIS A 116 -3.85 5.34 14.99
N GLU A 117 -4.08 4.23 15.68
CA GLU A 117 -3.41 2.98 15.39
C GLU A 117 -3.83 2.61 13.96
N ASN A 118 -2.91 2.78 13.01
CA ASN A 118 -3.09 2.18 11.69
C ASN A 118 -3.21 0.68 11.93
N ASP A 119 -4.38 0.11 11.61
CA ASP A 119 -4.71 -1.30 11.78
C ASP A 119 -3.57 -2.17 11.26
N ILE A 120 -2.78 -2.74 12.18
CA ILE A 120 -1.69 -3.65 11.83
C ILE A 120 -2.35 -4.93 11.35
N ILE A 121 -2.21 -5.23 10.06
CA ILE A 121 -2.74 -6.46 9.49
C ILE A 121 -1.73 -7.59 9.75
N LEU A 122 -2.20 -8.66 10.37
CA LEU A 122 -1.44 -9.88 10.60
C LEU A 122 -1.80 -10.87 9.49
N LEU A 123 -0.92 -11.05 8.49
CA LEU A 123 -1.09 -12.11 7.52
C LEU A 123 -0.37 -13.36 8.04
N ALA A 124 -1.16 -14.36 8.45
CA ALA A 124 -0.63 -15.72 8.50
C ALA A 124 -0.29 -16.13 7.06
N ASN A 125 0.89 -16.70 6.88
CA ASN A 125 1.26 -17.39 5.67
C ASN A 125 0.22 -18.48 5.37
N VAL A 126 -0.69 -18.18 4.42
CA VAL A 126 -1.50 -19.21 3.77
C VAL A 126 -0.53 -20.07 2.97
N THR A 127 -0.12 -21.18 3.54
CA THR A 127 0.40 -22.30 2.76
C THR A 127 -0.69 -22.65 1.78
N ILE A 128 -0.44 -22.50 0.48
CA ILE A 128 -1.25 -23.19 -0.53
C ILE A 128 -0.83 -24.66 -0.41
N ASP A 129 -1.35 -25.32 0.61
CA ASP A 129 -1.26 -26.76 0.71
C ASP A 129 -2.12 -27.32 -0.41
N THR A 130 -1.46 -28.00 -1.34
CA THR A 130 -2.09 -28.91 -2.30
C THR A 130 -3.18 -29.69 -1.57
N ILE A 131 -4.43 -29.41 -1.89
CA ILE A 131 -5.60 -30.06 -1.29
C ILE A 131 -5.45 -31.57 -1.49
N GLN A 132 -5.16 -32.27 -0.40
CA GLN A 132 -5.24 -33.71 -0.34
C GLN A 132 -6.68 -34.04 -0.03
N ASP A 133 -7.32 -34.61 -1.04
CA ASP A 133 -8.71 -35.03 -1.13
C ASP A 133 -9.11 -35.97 0.03
N ASP A 134 -9.99 -35.48 0.90
CA ASP A 134 -10.96 -36.33 1.57
C ASP A 134 -12.22 -35.52 1.85
N SER A 135 -13.21 -35.59 0.93
CA SER A 135 -14.63 -35.65 1.31
C SER A 135 -15.54 -35.89 0.10
N THR A 136 -16.04 -37.12 0.07
CA THR A 136 -17.29 -37.60 -0.53
C THR A 136 -18.38 -36.52 -0.75
N THR A 137 -18.65 -36.25 -2.05
CA THR A 137 -19.92 -35.84 -2.72
C THR A 137 -20.68 -34.60 -2.25
N VAL A 138 -20.69 -33.52 -3.07
CA VAL A 138 -21.77 -33.20 -4.04
C VAL A 138 -21.16 -32.32 -5.16
N ALA A 139 -21.16 -32.83 -6.39
CA ALA A 139 -20.49 -32.23 -7.55
C ALA A 139 -21.20 -30.98 -8.08
N GLN A 140 -20.51 -29.85 -8.10
CA GLN A 140 -20.73 -28.75 -9.04
C GLN A 140 -19.58 -28.78 -10.06
N PRO A 141 -19.83 -28.60 -11.37
CA PRO A 141 -18.79 -28.70 -12.38
C PRO A 141 -17.76 -27.59 -12.21
N ILE A 142 -16.48 -27.99 -12.18
CA ILE A 142 -15.33 -27.08 -12.19
C ILE A 142 -15.29 -26.42 -13.57
N HIS A 143 -15.56 -25.12 -13.63
CA HIS A 143 -15.44 -24.36 -14.87
C HIS A 143 -13.96 -24.17 -15.22
N THR A 144 -13.55 -24.67 -16.38
CA THR A 144 -12.18 -24.49 -16.90
C THR A 144 -11.97 -23.02 -17.30
N ILE A 145 -10.70 -22.62 -17.41
CA ILE A 145 -10.33 -21.26 -17.83
C ILE A 145 -10.95 -20.90 -19.19
N ASP A 146 -11.08 -21.89 -20.08
CA ASP A 146 -11.71 -21.71 -21.38
C ASP A 146 -13.20 -21.37 -21.26
N ASP A 147 -13.91 -21.98 -20.29
CA ASP A 147 -15.33 -21.70 -20.03
C ASP A 147 -15.55 -20.28 -19.49
N LEU A 148 -14.64 -19.79 -18.64
CA LEU A 148 -14.68 -18.40 -18.17
C LEU A 148 -14.37 -17.42 -19.30
N THR A 149 -13.47 -17.78 -20.22
CA THR A 149 -13.10 -16.94 -21.36
C THR A 149 -14.26 -16.80 -22.34
N ASP A 150 -14.97 -17.89 -22.64
CA ASP A 150 -16.17 -17.87 -23.47
C ASP A 150 -17.28 -17.02 -22.83
N ARG A 151 -17.48 -17.13 -21.52
CA ARG A 151 -18.47 -16.32 -20.79
C ARG A 151 -18.16 -14.83 -20.80
N LEU A 152 -16.90 -14.44 -20.71
CA LEU A 152 -16.50 -13.03 -20.79
C LEU A 152 -16.66 -12.47 -22.22
N SER A 153 -16.48 -13.30 -23.24
CA SER A 153 -16.64 -12.90 -24.65
C SER A 153 -18.06 -12.46 -25.02
N HIS A 154 -19.06 -12.88 -24.24
CA HIS A 154 -20.47 -12.57 -24.44
C HIS A 154 -20.98 -11.39 -23.58
N ILE A 155 -20.11 -10.70 -22.85
CA ILE A 155 -20.48 -9.50 -22.12
C ILE A 155 -20.65 -8.34 -23.12
N ASN A 156 -21.89 -8.03 -23.46
CA ASN A 156 -22.24 -6.82 -24.21
C ASN A 156 -22.04 -5.60 -23.30
N LEU A 157 -21.03 -4.79 -23.61
CA LEU A 157 -20.83 -3.49 -22.98
C LEU A 157 -21.79 -2.48 -23.63
N GLU A 158 -22.98 -2.30 -23.05
CA GLU A 158 -23.86 -1.21 -23.48
C GLU A 158 -23.16 0.12 -23.24
N ARG A 159 -22.97 0.87 -24.33
CA ARG A 159 -22.35 2.18 -24.34
C ARG A 159 -23.20 3.13 -23.51
N ALA A 160 -22.61 3.75 -22.50
CA ALA A 160 -23.25 4.81 -21.73
C ALA A 160 -23.82 5.88 -22.69
N GLU A 161 -25.14 6.09 -22.63
CA GLU A 161 -25.81 7.14 -23.39
C GLU A 161 -25.21 8.50 -23.03
N GLN A 162 -24.84 9.28 -24.05
CA GLN A 162 -24.36 10.64 -23.90
C GLN A 162 -25.49 11.52 -23.32
N PRO A 163 -25.20 12.49 -22.43
CA PRO A 163 -26.22 13.41 -21.95
C PRO A 163 -26.76 14.27 -23.10
N ARG A 164 -28.10 14.34 -23.20
CA ARG A 164 -28.82 15.29 -24.06
C ARG A 164 -28.33 16.70 -23.79
N SER A 165 -27.74 17.35 -24.79
CA SER A 165 -27.72 18.81 -24.86
C SER A 165 -29.13 19.26 -25.23
N ASP A 166 -29.63 20.28 -24.54
CA ASP A 166 -30.44 21.40 -25.06
C ASP A 166 -31.38 21.91 -23.95
N GLU A 167 -30.84 22.69 -23.01
CA GLU A 167 -31.62 23.76 -22.39
C GLU A 167 -31.00 25.09 -22.80
N GLU A 168 -31.65 25.70 -23.80
CA GLU A 168 -31.43 27.06 -24.26
C GLU A 168 -31.79 28.04 -23.12
N ILE A 169 -30.77 28.63 -22.50
CA ILE A 169 -30.95 29.72 -21.53
C ILE A 169 -31.43 30.95 -22.32
N VAL A 170 -32.74 31.17 -22.32
CA VAL A 170 -33.35 32.41 -22.80
C VAL A 170 -32.96 33.54 -21.85
N LEU A 171 -31.98 34.34 -22.26
CA LEU A 171 -31.67 35.63 -21.64
C LEU A 171 -32.81 36.60 -21.99
N GLN A 172 -33.71 36.84 -21.03
CA GLN A 172 -34.66 37.96 -21.12
C GLN A 172 -33.96 39.25 -20.68
N ASP A 173 -33.52 39.99 -21.69
CA ASP A 173 -33.15 41.40 -21.62
C ASP A 173 -34.34 42.22 -21.10
N HIS A 174 -34.24 42.82 -19.92
CA HIS A 174 -35.14 43.89 -19.49
C HIS A 174 -34.38 45.21 -19.55
N THR A 175 -34.50 45.85 -20.71
CA THR A 175 -34.22 47.27 -20.90
C THR A 175 -35.31 48.12 -20.25
N GLU A 176 -34.88 49.28 -19.73
CA GLU A 176 -35.64 50.31 -19.03
C GLU A 176 -36.90 50.80 -19.76
N ASN A 177 -37.94 51.16 -19.00
CA ASN A 177 -38.55 52.51 -18.94
C ASN A 177 -39.96 52.47 -18.33
N MET A 178 -40.19 53.10 -17.17
CA MET A 178 -40.90 54.39 -17.00
C MET A 178 -41.04 54.75 -15.52
#